data_AF-A0A9E0TDV7-F1
#
_entry.id   AF-A0A9E0TDV7-F1
#
_cell.length_a   1.000
_cell.length_b   1.000
_cell.length_c   1.000
_cell.angle_alpha   90.00
_cell.angle_beta   90.00
_cell.angle_gamma   90.00
#
_symmetry.space_group_name_H-M   'P 1'
#
loop_
_entity.id
_entity.type
_entity.pdbx_description
1 polymer ?
#
loop_
_entity_poly.entity_id
_entity_poly.type
_entity_poly.pdbx_seq_one_letter_code
_entity_poly.pdbx_strand_id
1 'polypeptide(L)'
;MSTSMTSPKARHALAASAVVAYGVGLVALAVSGGMFWRMYCESFGCIGKGIAWFAWAAGFTAVLLLGYVARRTYRGAGSTLVKYGLVLQVAAGTALVVYWAAWRAA
;
A
#
# COMPACT_ATOMS: atom_id res chain seq x y z
N MET A 1 2.27 34.54 -7.38
CA MET A 1 1.54 33.26 -7.30
C MET A 1 2.08 32.38 -8.41
N SER A 2 3.19 31.67 -8.15
CA SER A 2 3.98 31.01 -9.19
C SER A 2 3.35 29.67 -9.55
N THR A 3 2.62 29.64 -10.66
CA THR A 3 2.12 28.42 -11.29
C THR A 3 3.31 27.68 -11.92
N SER A 4 3.85 26.71 -11.18
CA SER A 4 4.92 25.83 -11.65
C SER A 4 4.49 25.13 -12.94
N MET A 5 5.01 25.61 -14.08
CA MET A 5 4.93 24.95 -15.38
C MET A 5 5.72 23.62 -15.32
N THR A 6 5.11 22.59 -14.74
CA THR A 6 5.63 21.23 -14.81
C THR A 6 5.48 20.75 -16.25
N SER A 7 6.59 20.69 -16.97
CA SER A 7 6.68 20.16 -18.33
C SER A 7 5.97 18.80 -18.44
N PRO A 8 5.23 18.50 -19.54
CA PRO A 8 4.52 17.24 -19.72
C PRO A 8 5.44 16.00 -19.59
N LYS A 9 6.72 16.12 -19.95
CA LYS A 9 7.73 15.06 -19.72
C LYS A 9 8.00 14.82 -18.24
N ALA A 10 8.11 15.88 -17.44
CA ALA A 10 8.30 15.79 -15.99
C ALA A 10 7.07 15.15 -15.31
N ARG A 11 5.86 15.46 -15.80
CA ARG A 11 4.62 14.84 -15.32
C ARG A 11 4.58 13.33 -15.61
N HIS A 12 5.04 12.90 -16.79
CA HIS A 12 5.14 11.48 -17.12
C HIS A 12 6.21 10.75 -16.32
N ALA A 13 7.38 11.38 -16.10
CA ALA A 13 8.43 10.81 -15.27
C ALA A 13 7.97 10.65 -13.80
N LEU A 14 7.31 11.67 -13.24
CA LEU A 14 6.72 11.62 -11.89
C LEU A 14 5.63 10.56 -11.78
N ALA A 15 4.81 10.41 -12.81
CA ALA A 15 3.74 9.45 -12.78
C ALA A 15 4.25 8.01 -13.00
N ALA A 16 5.31 7.82 -13.79
CA ALA A 16 6.00 6.54 -13.94
C ALA A 16 6.73 6.14 -12.65
N SER A 17 7.42 7.08 -12.00
CA SER A 17 8.05 6.82 -10.71
C SER A 17 7.01 6.53 -9.62
N ALA A 18 5.83 7.13 -9.65
CA ALA A 18 4.72 6.80 -8.74
C ALA A 18 4.20 5.37 -8.95
N VAL A 19 4.11 4.90 -10.21
CA VAL A 19 3.73 3.50 -10.51
C VAL A 19 4.79 2.52 -10.03
N VAL A 20 6.08 2.83 -10.22
CA VAL A 20 7.18 2.01 -9.72
C VAL A 20 7.18 2.00 -8.18
N ALA A 21 7.04 3.15 -7.54
CA ALA A 21 6.95 3.27 -6.08
C ALA A 21 5.73 2.51 -5.53
N TYR A 22 4.60 2.53 -6.23
CA TYR A 22 3.43 1.72 -5.88
C TYR A 22 3.72 0.22 -5.97
N GLY A 23 4.36 -0.24 -7.05
CA GLY A 23 4.76 -1.64 -7.22
C GLY A 23 5.74 -2.10 -6.14
N VAL A 24 6.77 -1.32 -5.87
CA VAL A 24 7.74 -1.59 -4.79
C VAL A 24 7.05 -1.60 -3.42
N GLY A 25 6.14 -0.65 -3.17
CA GLY A 25 5.36 -0.58 -1.95
C GLY A 25 4.48 -1.81 -1.73
N LEU A 26 3.84 -2.34 -2.79
CA LEU A 26 3.08 -3.59 -2.72
C LEU A 26 3.95 -4.79 -2.36
N VAL A 27 5.12 -4.93 -2.98
CA VAL A 27 6.05 -6.02 -2.68
C VAL A 27 6.56 -5.91 -1.24
N ALA A 28 6.95 -4.71 -0.81
CA ALA A 28 7.39 -4.46 0.56
C ALA A 28 6.28 -4.84 1.56
N LEU A 29 5.03 -4.41 1.33
CA LEU A 29 3.90 -4.76 2.19
C LEU A 29 3.67 -6.27 2.25
N ALA A 30 3.74 -6.98 1.12
CA ALA A 30 3.58 -8.43 1.07
C ALA A 30 4.68 -9.16 1.87
N VAL A 31 5.93 -8.75 1.70
CA VAL A 31 7.08 -9.33 2.42
C VAL A 31 6.96 -9.04 3.91
N SER A 32 6.69 -7.79 4.30
CA SER A 32 6.53 -7.40 5.71
C SER A 32 5.38 -8.15 6.38
N GLY A 33 4.23 -8.29 5.71
CA GLY A 33 3.09 -9.04 6.24
C GLY A 33 3.43 -10.52 6.48
N GLY A 34 4.14 -11.15 5.54
CA GLY A 34 4.62 -12.53 5.69
C GLY A 34 5.63 -12.69 6.83
N MET A 35 6.54 -11.72 7.00
CA MET A 35 7.50 -11.72 8.11
C MET A 35 6.80 -11.53 9.47
N PHE A 36 5.79 -10.65 9.56
CA PHE A 36 5.04 -10.46 10.80
C PHE A 36 4.26 -11.70 11.22
N TRP A 37 3.80 -12.53 10.27
CA TRP A 37 3.15 -13.80 10.55
C TRP A 37 4.09 -14.83 11.19
N ARG A 38 5.40 -14.73 10.91
CA ARG A 38 6.44 -15.63 11.39
C ARG A 38 7.02 -15.24 12.76
N MET A 39 6.69 -14.07 13.28
CA MET A 39 7.15 -13.62 14.60
C MET A 39 6.42 -14.42 15.70
N TYR A 40 7.15 -15.24 16.46
CA TYR A 40 6.65 -15.86 17.70
C TYR A 40 6.75 -14.86 18.86
N CYS A 41 5.76 -14.86 19.77
CA CYS A 41 5.75 -13.94 20.92
C CYS A 41 6.64 -14.48 22.05
N GLU A 42 7.83 -13.91 22.22
CA GLU A 42 8.61 -14.05 23.44
C GLU A 42 8.39 -12.80 24.31
N SER A 43 7.70 -12.97 25.45
CA SER A 43 7.34 -12.00 26.52
C SER A 43 6.96 -10.54 26.15
N PHE A 44 7.87 -9.72 25.60
CA PHE A 44 7.59 -8.32 25.19
C PHE A 44 7.22 -8.16 23.71
N GLY A 45 7.41 -9.20 22.88
CA GLY A 45 7.19 -9.16 21.43
C GLY A 45 5.72 -9.07 20.98
N CYS A 46 4.77 -9.37 21.87
CA CYS A 46 3.34 -9.34 21.53
C CYS A 46 2.78 -7.91 21.40
N ILE A 47 3.28 -6.95 22.19
CA ILE A 47 3.00 -5.51 21.96
C ILE A 47 3.69 -5.03 20.66
N GLY A 48 4.92 -5.52 20.40
CA GLY A 48 5.65 -5.25 19.18
C GLY A 48 4.90 -5.65 17.91
N LYS A 49 4.20 -6.81 17.92
CA LYS A 49 3.32 -7.21 16.80
C LYS A 49 2.21 -6.21 16.51
N GLY A 50 1.64 -5.62 17.55
CA GLY A 50 0.58 -4.61 17.41
C GLY A 50 1.12 -3.35 16.72
N ILE A 51 2.23 -2.80 17.22
CA ILE A 51 2.87 -1.60 16.67
C ILE A 51 3.34 -1.84 15.23
N ALA A 52 3.91 -3.01 14.96
CA ALA A 52 4.27 -3.47 13.62
C ALA A 52 3.08 -3.46 12.65
N TRP A 53 1.94 -4.03 13.06
CA TRP A 53 0.73 -4.00 12.25
C TRP A 53 0.17 -2.59 12.05
N PHE A 54 0.27 -1.72 13.07
CA PHE A 54 -0.10 -0.31 12.93
C PHE A 54 0.78 0.43 11.92
N ALA A 55 2.10 0.26 12.01
CA ALA A 55 3.05 0.84 11.06
C ALA A 55 2.81 0.30 9.64
N TRP A 56 2.55 -1.01 9.52
CA TRP A 56 2.20 -1.64 8.25
C TRP A 56 0.88 -1.08 7.68
N ALA A 57 -0.15 -0.88 8.50
CA ALA A 57 -1.43 -0.30 8.07
C ALA A 57 -1.30 1.16 7.62
N ALA A 58 -0.46 1.95 8.29
CA ALA A 58 -0.12 3.31 7.87
C ALA A 58 0.59 3.30 6.50
N GLY A 59 1.59 2.42 6.33
CA GLY A 59 2.27 2.21 5.05
C GLY A 59 1.32 1.74 3.95
N PHE A 60 0.39 0.83 4.27
CA PHE A 60 -0.64 0.35 3.37
C PHE A 60 -1.53 1.47 2.84
N THR A 61 -1.97 2.35 3.74
CA THR A 61 -2.79 3.51 3.40
C THR A 61 -2.02 4.49 2.51
N ALA A 62 -0.75 4.74 2.81
CA ALA A 62 0.11 5.60 2.00
C ALA A 62 0.32 5.05 0.58
N VAL A 63 0.57 3.74 0.44
CA VAL A 63 0.71 3.09 -0.86
C VAL A 63 -0.62 3.10 -1.64
N LEU A 64 -1.75 2.92 -0.96
CA LEU A 64 -3.09 2.97 -1.57
C LEU A 64 -3.42 4.37 -2.10
N LEU A 65 -3.09 5.43 -1.34
CA LEU A 65 -3.21 6.81 -1.79
C LEU A 65 -2.31 7.10 -2.99
N LEU A 66 -1.06 6.61 -2.97
CA LEU A 66 -0.14 6.70 -4.11
C LEU A 66 -0.71 6.02 -5.36
N GLY A 67 -1.26 4.82 -5.23
CA GLY A 67 -1.92 4.10 -6.33
C GLY A 67 -3.15 4.85 -6.86
N TYR A 68 -3.92 5.49 -5.98
CA TYR A 68 -5.08 6.29 -6.35
C TYR A 68 -4.70 7.56 -7.14
N VAL A 69 -3.68 8.28 -6.67
CA VAL A 69 -3.13 9.47 -7.35
C VAL A 69 -2.50 9.07 -8.69
N ALA A 70 -1.74 7.98 -8.73
CA ALA A 70 -1.15 7.44 -9.94
C ALA A 70 -2.25 7.09 -10.97
N ARG A 71 -3.35 6.47 -10.53
CA ARG A 71 -4.50 6.14 -11.40
C ARG A 71 -5.22 7.36 -11.96
N ARG A 72 -5.37 8.44 -11.16
CA ARG A 72 -5.95 9.70 -11.65
C ARG A 72 -5.06 10.40 -12.66
N THR A 73 -3.74 10.19 -12.57
CA THR A 73 -2.74 10.89 -13.39
C THR A 73 -2.37 10.10 -14.66
N TYR A 74 -2.36 8.76 -14.61
CA TYR A 74 -2.05 7.87 -15.74
C TYR A 74 -3.33 7.32 -16.40
N ARG A 75 -3.62 7.76 -17.62
CA ARG A 75 -4.70 7.25 -18.49
C ARG A 75 -4.23 6.27 -19.59
N GLY A 76 -2.98 5.81 -19.54
CA GLY A 76 -2.39 4.89 -20.52
C GLY A 76 -2.62 3.39 -20.22
N ALA A 77 -2.03 2.52 -21.04
CA ALA A 77 -2.20 1.06 -21.01
C ALA A 77 -1.95 0.37 -19.66
N GLY A 78 -1.19 1.00 -18.75
CA GLY A 78 -0.96 0.51 -17.39
C GLY A 78 -2.09 0.78 -16.38
N SER A 79 -3.14 1.53 -16.75
CA SER A 79 -4.20 1.91 -15.80
C SER A 79 -5.01 0.71 -15.29
N THR A 80 -5.15 -0.33 -16.11
CA THR A 80 -5.80 -1.59 -15.74
C THR A 80 -4.99 -2.33 -14.68
N LEU A 81 -3.66 -2.36 -14.81
CA LEU A 81 -2.77 -2.98 -13.84
C LEU A 81 -2.84 -2.26 -12.47
N VAL A 82 -2.83 -0.93 -12.48
CA VAL A 82 -2.99 -0.11 -11.26
C VAL A 82 -4.38 -0.31 -10.66
N LYS A 83 -5.42 -0.44 -11.48
CA LYS A 83 -6.79 -0.68 -11.03
C LYS A 83 -6.93 -2.06 -10.37
N TYR A 84 -6.42 -3.12 -10.99
CA TYR A 84 -6.39 -4.45 -10.37
C TYR A 84 -5.55 -4.47 -9.11
N GLY A 85 -4.38 -3.82 -9.11
CA GLY A 85 -3.55 -3.66 -7.93
C GLY A 85 -4.29 -2.99 -6.77
N LEU A 86 -5.02 -1.90 -7.05
CA LEU A 86 -5.85 -1.21 -6.05
C LEU A 86 -6.98 -2.08 -5.52
N VAL A 87 -7.68 -2.80 -6.40
CA VAL A 87 -8.76 -3.73 -5.98
C VAL A 87 -8.20 -4.84 -5.11
N LEU A 88 -7.07 -5.44 -5.49
CA LEU A 88 -6.40 -6.47 -4.72
C LEU A 88 -5.96 -5.93 -3.36
N GLN A 89 -5.42 -4.71 -3.31
CA GLN A 89 -5.01 -4.05 -2.08
C GLN A 89 -6.23 -3.78 -1.18
N VAL A 90 -7.32 -3.21 -1.70
CA VAL A 90 -8.55 -3.03 -0.92
C VAL A 90 -9.10 -4.38 -0.42
N ALA A 91 -9.17 -5.39 -1.28
CA ALA A 91 -9.65 -6.72 -0.91
C ALA A 91 -8.78 -7.36 0.18
N ALA A 92 -7.45 -7.30 0.06
CA ALA A 92 -6.51 -7.81 1.05
C ALA A 92 -6.64 -7.07 2.39
N GLY A 93 -6.73 -5.74 2.38
CA GLY A 93 -6.95 -4.95 3.60
C GLY A 93 -8.29 -5.27 4.26
N THR A 94 -9.35 -5.40 3.46
CA THR A 94 -10.69 -5.75 3.97
C THR A 94 -10.71 -7.15 4.56
N ALA A 95 -10.12 -8.13 3.88
CA ALA A 95 -9.99 -9.50 4.40
C ALA A 95 -9.21 -9.54 5.71
N LEU A 96 -8.16 -8.72 5.83
CA LEU A 96 -7.37 -8.62 7.06
C LEU A 96 -8.16 -8.01 8.22
N VAL A 97 -8.95 -6.96 7.95
CA VAL A 97 -9.85 -6.34 8.95
C VAL A 97 -10.94 -7.32 9.37
N VAL A 98 -11.53 -8.04 8.43
CA VAL A 98 -12.54 -9.08 8.70
C VAL A 98 -11.93 -10.20 9.53
N TYR A 99 -10.72 -10.67 9.20
CA TYR A 99 -10.01 -11.67 9.98
C TYR A 99 -9.79 -11.19 11.42
N TRP A 100 -9.32 -9.95 11.61
CA TRP A 100 -9.13 -9.36 12.94
C TRP A 100 -10.44 -9.18 13.72
N ALA A 101 -11.51 -8.75 13.05
CA ALA A 101 -12.82 -8.59 13.65
C ALA A 101 -13.41 -9.94 14.08
N ALA A 102 -13.28 -10.97 13.24
CA ALA A 102 -13.67 -12.33 13.55
C ALA A 102 -12.84 -12.92 14.70
N TRP A 103 -11.53 -12.67 14.72
CA TRP A 103 -10.64 -13.09 15.82
C TRP A 103 -10.90 -12.35 17.13
N ARG A 104 -11.44 -11.12 17.07
CA ARG A 104 -11.89 -10.37 18.26
C ARG A 104 -13.29 -10.78 18.75
N ALA A 105 -14.07 -11.47 17.91
CA ALA A 105 -15.43 -11.92 18.21
C ALA A 105 -15.50 -13.40 18.63
N ALA A 106 -14.37 -14.10 18.66
CA ALA A 106 -14.20 -15.46 19.16
C ALA A 106 -13.48 -15.44 20.52
#